data_AF-A0A7C7AND0-F1
#
_entry.id   AF-A0A7C7AND0-F1
#
_cell.length_a   1.000
_cell.length_b   1.000
_cell.length_c   1.000
_cell.angle_alpha   90.00
_cell.angle_beta   90.00
_cell.angle_gamma   90.00
#
_symmetry.space_group_name_H-M   'P 1'
#
loop_
_entity.id
_entity.type
_entity.pdbx_description
1 polymer ?
#
loop_
_entity_poly.entity_id
_entity_poly.type
_entity_poly.pdbx_seq_one_letter_code
_entity_poly.pdbx_strand_id
1 'polypeptide(L)' 'MSPYQLAQIFNNQKCTVAYNLEGNGSSTMWFNGKVINPTTHGHTINERKVSDIVYLGYS' A
#
# COMPACT_ATOMS: atom_id res chain seq x y z
N MET A 1 5.01 -2.40 -9.81
CA MET A 1 3.99 -1.67 -10.61
C MET A 1 4.58 -0.32 -10.96
N SER A 2 4.42 0.16 -12.21
CA SER A 2 4.88 1.51 -12.54
C SER A 2 3.88 2.58 -12.07
N PRO A 3 4.30 3.83 -11.84
CA PRO A 3 3.38 4.93 -11.53
C PRO A 3 2.27 5.11 -12.57
N TYR A 4 2.57 4.85 -13.84
CA TYR A 4 1.58 4.94 -14.93
C TYR A 4 0.47 3.89 -14.80
N GLN A 5 0.82 2.65 -14.49
CA GLN A 5 -0.17 1.59 -14.24
C GLN A 5 -1.06 1.92 -13.04
N LEU A 6 -0.48 2.49 -11.98
CA LEU A 6 -1.22 2.90 -10.80
C LEU A 6 -2.18 4.06 -11.10
N ALA A 7 -1.76 5.05 -11.89
CA ALA A 7 -2.62 6.15 -12.33
C ALA A 7 -3.82 5.65 -13.15
N GLN A 8 -3.63 4.67 -14.02
CA GLN A 8 -4.73 4.07 -14.78
C GLN A 8 -5.74 3.36 -13.88
N ILE A 9 -5.29 2.64 -12.85
CA ILE A 9 -6.17 2.02 -11.84
C ILE A 9 -7.00 3.10 -11.13
N PHE A 10 -6.36 4.16 -10.65
CA PHE A 10 -7.06 5.26 -9.96
C PHE A 10 -8.10 5.95 -10.85
N ASN A 11 -7.75 6.21 -12.11
CA ASN A 11 -8.69 6.79 -13.08
C ASN A 11 -9.91 5.88 -13.31
N ASN A 12 -9.69 4.58 -13.48
CA ASN A 12 -10.78 3.61 -13.67
C ASN A 12 -11.71 3.51 -12.45
N GLN A 13 -11.18 3.73 -11.25
CA GLN A 13 -11.96 3.79 -10.01
C GLN A 13 -12.62 5.17 -9.76
N LYS A 14 -12.55 6.09 -10.74
CA LYS A 14 -13.08 7.47 -10.66
C LYS A 14 -12.47 8.30 -9.52
N CYS A 15 -11.22 8.00 -9.14
CA CYS A 15 -10.49 8.79 -8.16
C CYS A 15 -10.20 10.19 -8.72
N THR A 16 -10.48 11.24 -7.95
CA THR A 16 -10.26 12.64 -8.37
C THR A 16 -8.84 13.12 -8.08
N VAL A 17 -8.24 12.65 -6.99
CA VAL A 17 -6.89 13.03 -6.53
C VAL A 17 -6.21 11.82 -5.90
N ALA A 18 -4.98 11.55 -6.31
CA ALA A 18 -4.15 10.49 -5.73
C ALA A 18 -2.72 10.99 -5.50
N TYR A 19 -2.13 10.60 -4.37
CA TYR A 19 -0.73 10.86 -4.03
C TYR A 19 0.00 9.53 -3.89
N ASN A 20 1.17 9.43 -4.51
CA ASN A 20 2.02 8.26 -4.32
C ASN A 20 2.76 8.36 -2.98
N LEU A 21 2.65 7.33 -2.16
CA LEU A 21 3.45 7.18 -0.94
C LEU A 21 4.73 6.39 -1.22
N GLU A 22 5.63 6.28 -0.24
CA GLU A 22 6.86 5.51 -0.40
C GLU A 22 6.56 4.06 -0.82
N GLY A 23 6.99 3.71 -2.03
CA GLY A 23 6.53 2.54 -2.77
C GLY A 23 7.66 1.62 -3.22
N ASN A 24 8.70 1.47 -2.40
CA ASN A 24 9.64 0.36 -2.57
C ASN A 24 9.03 -0.92 -1.98
N GLY A 25 9.77 -2.04 -1.96
CA GLY A 25 9.27 -3.33 -1.46
C GLY A 25 8.82 -3.36 0.01
N SER A 26 8.78 -2.23 0.71
CA SER A 26 8.35 -2.06 2.09
C SER A 26 6.85 -1.84 2.28
N SER A 27 6.04 -1.72 1.22
CA SER A 27 4.59 -1.49 1.38
C SER A 27 3.93 -2.60 2.21
N THR A 28 3.38 -2.25 3.36
CA THR A 28 2.71 -3.18 4.28
C THR A 28 1.26 -2.75 4.45
N MET A 29 0.32 -3.67 4.26
CA MET A 29 -1.11 -3.49 4.46
C MET A 29 -1.57 -4.37 5.62
N TRP A 30 -2.12 -3.71 6.63
CA TRP A 30 -2.69 -4.34 7.82
C TRP A 30 -4.20 -4.34 7.74
N PHE A 31 -4.81 -5.50 7.97
CA PHE A 31 -6.27 -5.65 8.01
C PHE A 31 -6.66 -6.69 9.05
N ASN A 32 -7.60 -6.35 9.94
CA ASN A 32 -8.11 -7.22 11.01
C ASN A 32 -7.01 -7.94 11.82
N GLY A 33 -5.99 -7.18 12.24
CA GLY A 33 -4.93 -7.68 13.12
C GLY A 33 -3.87 -8.54 12.42
N LYS A 34 -3.80 -8.52 11.08
CA LYS A 34 -2.79 -9.27 10.31
C LYS A 34 -2.25 -8.46 9.14
N VAL A 35 -1.00 -8.73 8.78
CA VAL A 35 -0.44 -8.33 7.48
C VAL A 35 -1.08 -9.18 6.39
N ILE A 36 -1.57 -8.55 5.32
CA ILE A 36 -2.30 -9.25 4.25
C ILE A 36 -1.57 -9.24 2.90
N ASN A 37 -0.41 -8.61 2.80
CA ASN A 37 0.41 -8.64 1.58
C ASN A 37 1.88 -8.97 1.91
N PRO A 38 2.62 -9.59 0.98
CA PRO A 38 4.05 -9.79 1.14
C PRO A 38 4.81 -8.45 1.07
N THR A 39 5.87 -8.33 1.86
CA THR A 39 6.84 -7.23 1.80
C THR A 39 8.14 -7.73 1.16
N THR A 40 8.62 -7.04 0.12
CA THR A 40 9.81 -7.32 -0.73
C THR A 40 9.77 -8.63 -1.52
N HIS A 41 10.65 -8.74 -2.53
CA HIS A 41 10.83 -9.88 -3.45
C HIS A 41 10.94 -11.24 -2.71
N GLY A 42 9.80 -11.86 -2.44
CA GLY A 42 9.70 -13.13 -1.75
C GLY A 42 8.27 -13.42 -1.33
N HIS A 43 7.90 -14.69 -1.26
CA HIS A 43 6.58 -15.15 -0.86
C HIS A 43 6.32 -15.06 0.66
N THR A 44 7.08 -14.22 1.38
CA THR A 44 7.03 -14.15 2.84
C THR A 44 6.27 -12.90 3.27
N ILE A 45 5.24 -13.11 4.09
CA ILE A 45 4.43 -12.06 4.70
C ILE A 45 5.15 -11.65 5.99
N ASN A 46 5.71 -10.44 6.03
CA ASN A 46 6.42 -9.88 7.18
C ASN A 46 6.14 -8.39 7.31
N GLU A 47 6.37 -7.84 8.50
CA GLU A 47 6.37 -6.40 8.70
C GLU A 47 7.76 -5.81 8.49
N ARG A 48 7.80 -4.52 8.12
CA ARG A 48 9.03 -3.74 8.11
C ARG A 48 8.87 -2.51 9.00
N LYS A 49 9.98 -2.10 9.64
CA LYS A 49 10.06 -0.81 10.32
C LYS A 49 9.81 0.33 9.31
N VAL A 50 8.82 1.16 9.62
CA VAL A 50 8.42 2.37 8.88
C VAL A 50 8.45 3.56 9.83
N SER A 51 8.46 4.80 9.30
CA SER A 51 8.36 6.00 10.13
C SER A 51 6.92 6.24 10.57
N ASP A 52 6.02 6.35 9.60
CA ASP A 52 4.62 6.75 9.78
C ASP A 52 3.68 5.77 9.07
N ILE A 53 2.42 5.76 9.50
CA ILE A 53 1.36 4.95 8.91
C ILE A 53 0.14 5.80 8.57
N VAL A 54 -0.61 5.37 7.57
CA VAL A 54 -1.98 5.85 7.34
C VAL A 54 -2.93 4.87 8.01
N TYR A 55 -3.61 5.33 9.07
CA TYR A 55 -4.63 4.55 9.76
C TYR A 55 -6.03 4.98 9.32
N LEU A 56 -6.80 4.03 8.79
CA LEU A 56 -8.20 4.22 8.42
C LEU A 56 -9.07 3.56 9.51
N GLY A 57 -9.44 4.32 10.53
CA GLY A 57 -10.34 3.90 11.61
C GLY A 57 -11.72 4.56 11.52
N TYR A 58 -12.69 3.99 12.21
CA TYR A 58 -13.98 4.63 12.47
C TYR A 58 -13.92 5.34 13.83
N SER A 59 -14.56 6.50 13.93
CA SER A 59 -14.82 7.23 15.18
C SER A 59 -16.10 6.76 15.83
#